data_AF-A0A1G1ILG6-F1
#
_entry.id   AF-A0A1G1ILG6-F1
#
_cell.length_a   1.000
_cell.length_b   1.000
_cell.length_c   1.000
_cell.angle_alpha   90.00
_cell.angle_beta   90.00
_cell.angle_gamma   90.00
#
_symmetry.space_group_name_H-M   'P 1'
#
loop_
_entity.id
_entity.type
_entity.pdbx_description
1 polymer ?
#
loop_
_entity_poly.entity_id
_entity_poly.type
_entity_poly.pdbx_seq_one_letter_code
_entity_poly.pdbx_strand_id
1 'polypeptide(L)' 'MASFGDMLQQFSTISKLAGDKNVEQVMAHPKVQKLLQDPEFQAVIKEKNIFKLMAHAEFNEIMRDPEIQALIKQVKVS' A
#
# COMPACT_ATOMS: atom_id res chain seq x y z
N MET A 1 -23.74 7.68 11.83
CA MET A 1 -22.68 8.53 12.39
C MET A 1 -21.68 7.62 13.07
N ALA A 2 -20.41 7.67 12.70
CA ALA A 2 -19.37 6.99 13.48
C ALA A 2 -19.35 7.61 14.89
N SER A 3 -19.29 6.78 15.93
CA SER A 3 -19.21 7.25 17.31
C SER A 3 -17.80 7.73 17.64
N PHE A 4 -17.65 8.54 18.69
CA PHE A 4 -16.33 8.98 19.15
C PHE A 4 -15.40 7.79 19.48
N GLY A 5 -15.97 6.68 19.99
CA GLY A 5 -15.24 5.43 20.21
C GLY A 5 -14.72 4.80 18.91
N ASP A 6 -15.55 4.78 17.85
CA ASP A 6 -15.14 4.30 16.53
C ASP A 6 -13.99 5.15 15.95
N MET A 7 -14.05 6.46 16.16
CA MET A 7 -13.02 7.40 15.69
C MET A 7 -11.67 7.17 16.40
N LEU A 8 -11.68 6.93 17.72
CA LEU A 8 -10.46 6.61 18.48
C LEU A 8 -9.87 5.26 18.05
N GLN A 9 -10.70 4.25 17.79
CA GLN A 9 -10.23 2.97 17.26
C GLN A 9 -9.61 3.13 15.86
N GLN A 10 -10.27 3.86 14.96
CA GLN A 10 -9.72 4.16 13.64
C GLN A 10 -8.37 4.89 13.73
N PHE A 11 -8.24 5.86 14.62
CA PHE A 11 -6.98 6.59 14.80
C PHE A 11 -5.86 5.70 15.34
N SER A 12 -6.19 4.78 16.27
CA SER A 12 -5.24 3.78 16.77
C SER A 12 -4.79 2.82 15.68
N THR A 13 -5.71 2.34 14.83
CA THR A 13 -5.39 1.45 13.71
C THR A 13 -4.53 2.16 12.66
N ILE A 14 -4.86 3.40 12.30
CA ILE A 14 -4.04 4.20 11.38
C ILE A 14 -2.65 4.46 11.98
N SER A 15 -2.55 4.80 13.26
CA SER A 15 -1.26 5.04 13.93
C SER A 15 -0.42 3.76 14.03
N LYS A 16 -1.06 2.60 14.23
CA LYS A 16 -0.38 1.30 14.23
C LYS A 16 0.10 0.88 12.84
N LEU A 17 -0.71 1.11 11.81
CA LEU A 17 -0.32 0.87 10.41
C LEU A 17 0.80 1.82 9.98
N ALA A 18 0.73 3.09 10.38
CA ALA A 18 1.76 4.08 10.10
C ALA A 18 3.06 3.84 10.89
N GLY A 19 2.96 3.25 12.08
CA GLY A 19 4.11 2.84 12.90
C GLY A 19 4.60 1.42 12.63
N ASP A 20 3.99 0.69 11.69
CA ASP A 20 4.46 -0.62 11.27
C ASP A 20 5.69 -0.40 10.38
N LYS A 21 6.87 -0.70 10.94
CA LYS A 21 8.14 -0.62 10.21
C LYS A 21 8.10 -1.36 8.88
N ASN A 22 7.29 -2.42 8.75
CA ASN A 22 7.16 -3.15 7.50
C ASN A 22 6.43 -2.32 6.43
N VAL A 23 5.42 -1.53 6.81
CA VAL A 23 4.73 -0.60 5.89
C VAL A 23 5.68 0.50 5.43
N GLU A 24 6.42 1.09 6.36
CA GLU A 24 7.46 2.07 6.03
C GLU A 24 8.52 1.46 5.10
N GLN A 25 8.95 0.22 5.34
CA GLN A 25 9.91 -0.48 4.50
C GLN A 25 9.36 -0.80 3.11
N VAL A 26 8.09 -1.20 2.97
CA VAL A 26 7.45 -1.37 1.67
C VAL A 26 7.40 -0.04 0.92
N MET A 27 6.99 1.05 1.58
CA MET A 27 6.93 2.38 0.94
C MET A 27 8.31 2.97 0.64
N ALA A 28 9.33 2.63 1.43
CA ALA A 28 10.72 3.01 1.20
C ALA A 28 11.39 2.18 0.10
N HIS A 29 10.77 1.07 -0.34
CA HIS A 29 11.36 0.20 -1.35
C HIS A 29 11.46 0.94 -2.70
N PRO A 30 12.65 0.96 -3.36
CA PRO A 30 12.86 1.73 -4.58
C PRO A 30 11.86 1.43 -5.70
N LYS A 31 11.49 0.15 -5.87
CA LYS A 31 10.50 -0.24 -6.88
C LYS A 31 9.12 0.35 -6.57
N VAL A 32 8.69 0.32 -5.30
CA VAL A 32 7.40 0.86 -4.86
C VAL A 32 7.38 2.37 -5.04
N GLN A 33 8.46 3.07 -4.67
CA GLN A 33 8.58 4.51 -4.92
C GLN A 33 8.50 4.83 -6.41
N LYS A 34 9.19 4.06 -7.25
CA LYS A 34 9.15 4.24 -8.71
C LYS A 34 7.73 4.08 -9.25
N LEU A 35 7.01 3.03 -8.83
CA LEU A 35 5.62 2.81 -9.23
C LEU A 35 4.70 3.94 -8.74
N LEU A 36 4.88 4.43 -7.51
CA LEU A 36 4.09 5.55 -6.98
C LEU A 36 4.36 6.87 -7.72
N GLN A 37 5.57 7.05 -8.23
CA GLN A 37 5.95 8.18 -9.08
C GLN A 37 5.51 8.01 -10.53
N ASP A 38 5.07 6.81 -10.92
CA ASP A 38 4.59 6.56 -12.28
C ASP A 38 3.25 7.29 -12.53
N PRO A 39 3.18 8.19 -13.53
CA PRO A 39 1.98 8.97 -13.82
C PRO A 39 0.83 8.11 -14.37
N GLU A 40 1.11 7.01 -15.08
CA GLU A 40 0.12 6.06 -15.56
C GLU A 40 -0.49 5.29 -14.37
N PHE A 41 0.35 4.82 -13.44
CA PHE A 41 -0.13 4.19 -12.21
C PHE A 41 -1.04 5.14 -11.41
N GLN A 42 -0.65 6.40 -11.25
CA GLN A 42 -1.49 7.41 -10.60
C GLN A 42 -2.81 7.65 -11.35
N ALA A 43 -2.79 7.67 -12.68
CA ALA A 43 -4.00 7.82 -13.49
C ALA A 43 -4.93 6.61 -13.31
N VAL A 44 -4.40 5.39 -13.34
CA VAL A 44 -5.15 4.15 -13.12
C VAL A 44 -5.79 4.10 -11.73
N ILE A 45 -5.06 4.51 -10.68
CA ILE A 45 -5.62 4.64 -9.33
C ILE A 45 -6.74 5.68 -9.29
N LYS A 46 -6.56 6.85 -9.92
CA LYS A 46 -7.59 7.89 -10.00
C LYS A 46 -8.84 7.41 -10.74
N GLU A 47 -8.65 6.64 -11.80
CA GLU A 47 -9.74 5.98 -12.55
C GLU A 47 -10.41 4.85 -11.75
N LYS A 48 -9.80 4.40 -10.64
CA LYS A 48 -10.22 3.23 -9.85
C LYS A 48 -10.36 1.97 -10.70
N ASN A 49 -9.57 1.86 -11.77
CA ASN A 49 -9.66 0.75 -12.71
C ASN A 49 -8.69 -0.37 -12.30
N ILE A 50 -9.19 -1.31 -11.50
CA ILE A 50 -8.41 -2.44 -11.00
C ILE A 50 -7.88 -3.34 -12.12
N PHE A 51 -8.60 -3.45 -13.26
CA PHE A 51 -8.13 -4.26 -14.39
C PHE A 51 -6.87 -3.66 -15.03
N LYS A 52 -6.85 -2.33 -15.23
CA LYS A 52 -5.66 -1.64 -15.71
C LYS A 52 -4.51 -1.72 -14.71
N LEU A 53 -4.81 -1.66 -13.41
CA LEU A 53 -3.81 -1.79 -12.35
C LEU A 53 -3.12 -3.15 -12.40
N MET A 54 -3.92 -4.22 -12.52
CA MET A 54 -3.44 -5.60 -12.64
C MET A 54 -2.72 -5.87 -13.96
N ALA A 55 -3.01 -5.10 -15.01
CA ALA A 55 -2.30 -5.18 -16.29
C ALA A 55 -0.98 -4.39 -16.28
N HIS A 56 -0.76 -3.50 -15.31
CA HIS A 56 0.43 -2.67 -15.23
C HIS A 56 1.67 -3.54 -14.92
N ALA A 57 2.66 -3.50 -15.81
CA ALA A 57 3.83 -4.36 -15.74
C ALA A 57 4.60 -4.17 -14.43
N GLU A 58 4.87 -2.92 -14.04
CA GLU A 58 5.65 -2.61 -12.84
C GLU A 58 4.90 -2.97 -11.55
N PHE A 59 3.57 -2.91 -11.54
CA PHE A 59 2.77 -3.37 -10.41
C PHE A 59 2.89 -4.89 -10.24
N ASN A 60 2.83 -5.63 -11.35
CA ASN A 60 3.07 -7.06 -11.35
C ASN A 60 4.50 -7.43 -10.94
N GLU A 61 5.50 -6.65 -11.34
CA GLU A 61 6.89 -6.87 -10.90
C GLU A 61 7.04 -6.68 -9.39
N ILE A 62 6.43 -5.65 -8.82
CA ILE A 62 6.41 -5.41 -7.37
C ILE A 62 5.71 -6.55 -6.64
N MET A 63 4.57 -7.02 -7.16
CA MET A 63 3.86 -8.15 -6.57
C MET A 63 4.62 -9.47 -6.68
N ARG A 64 5.51 -9.62 -7.67
CA ARG A 64 6.38 -10.79 -7.83
C ARG A 64 7.69 -10.68 -7.07
N ASP A 65 7.99 -9.51 -6.52
CA ASP A 65 9.21 -9.28 -5.76
C ASP A 65 9.12 -10.02 -4.40
N PRO A 66 10.02 -10.99 -4.14
CA PRO A 66 9.97 -11.80 -2.92
C PRO A 66 10.26 -10.98 -1.66
N GLU A 67 11.08 -9.93 -1.72
CA GLU A 67 11.35 -9.06 -0.58
C GLU A 67 10.11 -8.24 -0.23
N ILE A 68 9.46 -7.65 -1.24
CA ILE A 68 8.22 -6.91 -1.03
C ILE A 68 7.11 -7.83 -0.53
N GLN A 69 6.96 -9.04 -1.09
CA GLN A 69 6.00 -10.02 -0.59
C GLN A 69 6.25 -10.41 0.87
N ALA A 70 7.52 -10.59 1.26
CA ALA A 70 7.88 -10.90 2.64
C ALA A 70 7.56 -9.75 3.59
N LEU A 71 7.79 -8.50 3.17
CA LEU A 71 7.41 -7.31 3.92
C LEU A 71 5.88 -7.19 4.03
N ILE A 72 5.15 -7.31 2.92
CA ILE A 72 3.67 -7.27 2.91
C ILE A 72 3.07 -8.34 3.83
N LYS A 73 3.61 -9.56 3.84
CA LYS A 73 3.16 -10.64 4.76
C LYS A 73 3.41 -10.31 6.23
N GLN A 74 4.44 -9.50 6.51
CA GLN A 74 4.78 -9.07 7.86
C GLN A 74 4.03 -7.81 8.30
N VAL A 75 3.46 -7.05 7.35
CA VAL A 75 2.53 -5.95 7.66
C VAL A 75 1.35 -6.53 8.43
N LYS A 76 1.23 -6.13 9.69
CA LYS A 76 0.12 -6.56 10.53
C LYS A 76 -1.08 -5.66 10.27
N VAL A 77 -1.91 -6.08 9.31
CA VAL A 77 -3.27 -5.55 9.19
C VAL A 77 -4.14 -6.30 10.22
N SER A 78 -4.15 -5.82 11.46
CA SER A 78 -4.99 -6.36 12.55
C SER A 78 -5.99 -5.31 13.04
#